data_AF-A0A4P6JW98-F1
#
_entry.id   AF-A0A4P6JW98-F1
#
_cell.length_a   1.000
_cell.length_b   1.000
_cell.length_c   1.000
_cell.angle_alpha   90.00
_cell.angle_beta   90.00
_cell.angle_gamma   90.00
#
_symmetry.space_group_name_H-M   'P 1'
#
loop_
_entity.id
_entity.type
_entity.pdbx_description
1 polymer ?
#
loop_
_entity_poly.entity_id
_entity_poly.type
_entity_poly.pdbx_seq_one_letter_code
_entity_poly.pdbx_strand_id
1 'polypeptide(L)'
;METELSPSYPKPFFEIQYHFAKRLSTLSQQPLDQVLVRSTALYRIFGLDWSLDPTNPIWQAYTEGLVHASDPVDWTYRFYLKRYPDIPKFTDEGHWGCFAFEYFAEQRAIHLHFSDQDLSPFSPLSRHRVRERLAELQAMFRFIQQNHPDATHVRGCSWLYNWESYKRLFPPAFGASALAQQHPVFFGRAIWGQFLRKGYKIQEETMSLFLQRVSLLKQVEDATGCFPYPVLVTSAPIQLFYEMYDLVEKPAP
;
A
#
# COMPACT_ATOMS: atom_id res chain seq x y z
N MET A 1 13.91 -28.29 9.96
CA MET A 1 13.43 -27.05 10.62
C MET A 1 13.42 -25.99 9.54
N GLU A 2 12.34 -25.98 8.75
CA GLU A 2 12.18 -25.04 7.63
C GLU A 2 12.04 -23.65 8.21
N THR A 3 12.99 -22.78 7.88
CA THR A 3 12.84 -21.34 8.05
C THR A 3 11.58 -20.94 7.31
N GLU A 4 10.51 -20.56 8.03
CA GLU A 4 9.32 -19.96 7.42
C GLU A 4 9.79 -18.80 6.54
N LEU A 5 9.72 -19.01 5.23
CA LEU A 5 9.87 -17.93 4.28
C LEU A 5 8.84 -16.89 4.67
N SER A 6 9.28 -15.63 4.82
CA SER A 6 8.37 -14.50 4.89
C SER A 6 7.29 -14.68 3.81
N PRO A 7 6.02 -14.36 4.09
CA PRO A 7 4.96 -14.69 3.16
C PRO A 7 5.18 -14.02 1.81
N SER A 8 5.26 -14.84 0.76
CA SER A 8 5.44 -14.39 -0.62
C SER A 8 4.10 -14.08 -1.26
N TYR A 9 4.05 -13.13 -2.19
CA TYR A 9 2.84 -12.88 -2.97
C TYR A 9 2.48 -14.12 -3.81
N PRO A 10 1.19 -14.50 -3.89
CA PRO A 10 0.76 -15.66 -4.66
C PRO A 10 0.68 -15.32 -6.16
N LYS A 11 0.81 -16.31 -7.05
CA LYS A 11 0.76 -16.13 -8.52
C LYS A 11 -0.44 -15.27 -9.01
N PRO A 12 -1.68 -15.45 -8.50
CA PRO A 12 -2.82 -14.60 -8.88
C PRO A 12 -2.63 -13.10 -8.61
N PHE A 13 -1.76 -12.71 -7.67
CA PHE A 13 -1.43 -11.31 -7.41
C PHE A 13 -0.63 -10.67 -8.54
N PHE A 14 0.15 -11.46 -9.28
CA PHE A 14 0.86 -11.03 -10.48
C PHE A 14 -0.05 -11.02 -11.70
N GLU A 15 -0.99 -11.97 -11.77
CA GLU A 15 -2.00 -12.07 -12.82
C GLU A 15 -2.82 -10.78 -12.94
N ILE A 16 -3.38 -10.29 -11.83
CA ILE A 16 -4.19 -9.06 -11.82
C ILE A 16 -3.40 -7.84 -12.32
N GLN A 17 -2.13 -7.72 -11.93
CA GLN A 17 -1.27 -6.61 -12.33
C GLN A 17 -0.91 -6.69 -13.82
N TYR A 18 -0.59 -7.89 -14.31
CA TYR A 18 -0.27 -8.12 -15.71
C TYR A 18 -1.47 -7.83 -16.61
N HIS A 19 -2.66 -8.35 -16.30
CA HIS A 19 -3.86 -8.13 -17.11
C HIS A 19 -4.29 -6.67 -17.12
N PHE A 20 -4.15 -5.97 -15.99
CA PHE A 20 -4.38 -4.52 -15.92
C PHE A 20 -3.45 -3.76 -16.86
N ALA A 21 -2.13 -3.97 -16.72
CA ALA A 21 -1.14 -3.31 -17.58
C ALA A 21 -1.32 -3.64 -19.06
N LYS A 22 -1.63 -4.91 -19.39
CA LYS A 22 -1.91 -5.34 -20.77
C LYS A 22 -3.11 -4.62 -21.37
N ARG A 23 -4.18 -4.45 -20.59
CA ARG A 23 -5.35 -3.70 -21.04
C ARG A 23 -4.99 -2.24 -21.29
N LEU A 24 -4.28 -1.61 -20.36
CA LEU A 24 -3.86 -0.21 -20.50
C LEU A 24 -2.94 0.00 -21.69
N SER A 25 -1.95 -0.88 -21.90
CA SER A 25 -1.08 -0.87 -23.08
C SER A 25 -1.86 -0.96 -24.39
N THR A 26 -2.91 -1.78 -24.44
CA THR A 26 -3.79 -1.87 -25.61
C THR A 26 -4.55 -0.57 -25.84
N LEU A 27 -5.11 0.04 -24.78
CA LEU A 27 -5.91 1.26 -24.88
C LEU A 27 -5.07 2.50 -25.20
N SER A 28 -3.88 2.61 -24.62
CA SER A 28 -2.96 3.74 -24.83
C SER A 28 -2.07 3.58 -26.07
N GLN A 29 -2.06 2.39 -26.69
CA GLN A 29 -1.14 2.00 -27.76
C GLN A 29 0.34 2.14 -27.36
N GLN A 30 0.65 2.06 -26.06
CA GLN A 30 2.02 2.13 -25.56
C GLN A 30 2.62 0.73 -25.41
N PRO A 31 3.96 0.60 -25.54
CA PRO A 31 4.66 -0.65 -25.26
C PRO A 31 4.37 -1.19 -23.85
N LEU A 32 4.15 -2.50 -23.75
CA LEU A 32 3.72 -3.16 -22.51
C LEU A 32 4.74 -2.98 -21.37
N ASP A 33 6.03 -3.02 -21.67
CA ASP A 33 7.13 -2.80 -20.71
C ASP A 33 7.06 -1.40 -20.07
N GLN A 34 6.79 -0.36 -20.86
CA GLN A 34 6.63 1.02 -20.37
C GLN A 34 5.37 1.18 -19.51
N VAL A 35 4.30 0.47 -19.87
CA VAL A 35 3.06 0.50 -19.10
C VAL A 35 3.22 -0.27 -17.79
N LEU A 36 3.86 -1.44 -17.81
CA LEU A 36 4.08 -2.27 -16.62
C LEU A 36 4.80 -1.49 -15.51
N VAL A 37 5.86 -0.75 -15.82
CA VAL A 37 6.63 -0.01 -14.80
C VAL A 37 5.83 1.11 -14.12
N ARG A 38 4.89 1.74 -14.83
CA ARG A 38 4.08 2.86 -14.29
C ARG A 38 2.71 2.43 -13.75
N SER A 39 2.17 1.32 -14.25
CA SER A 39 0.80 0.88 -13.96
C SER A 39 0.71 -0.33 -13.03
N THR A 40 1.82 -0.83 -12.50
CA THR A 40 1.85 -1.99 -11.59
C THR A 40 2.87 -1.80 -10.49
N ALA A 41 2.70 -2.50 -9.37
CA ALA A 41 3.68 -2.49 -8.30
C ALA A 41 4.90 -3.39 -8.57
N LEU A 42 5.04 -3.99 -9.76
CA LEU A 42 6.08 -4.99 -10.06
C LEU A 42 7.49 -4.47 -9.83
N TYR A 43 7.80 -3.25 -10.28
CA TYR A 43 9.11 -2.62 -10.07
C TYR A 43 9.48 -2.60 -8.58
N ARG A 44 8.53 -2.16 -7.74
CA ARG A 44 8.69 -2.14 -6.28
C ARG A 44 8.69 -3.54 -5.68
N ILE A 45 7.89 -4.47 -6.19
CA ILE A 45 7.83 -5.87 -5.73
C ILE A 45 9.17 -6.56 -5.97
N PHE A 46 9.87 -6.27 -7.06
CA PHE A 46 11.21 -6.80 -7.35
C PHE A 46 12.34 -6.16 -6.51
N GLY A 47 12.00 -5.30 -5.55
CA GLY A 47 12.96 -4.70 -4.63
C GLY A 47 13.71 -3.50 -5.20
N LEU A 48 13.21 -2.89 -6.27
CA LEU A 48 13.79 -1.70 -6.88
C LEU A 48 13.25 -0.43 -6.20
N ASP A 49 13.96 0.69 -6.36
CA ASP A 49 13.69 1.97 -5.72
C ASP A 49 12.46 2.71 -6.30
N TRP A 50 12.33 4.01 -6.04
CA TRP A 50 11.24 4.85 -6.55
C TRP A 50 11.57 5.55 -7.88
N SER A 51 12.73 5.28 -8.47
CA SER A 51 13.15 5.92 -9.73
C SER A 51 12.25 5.53 -10.91
N LEU A 52 11.66 4.32 -10.85
CA LEU A 52 10.93 3.71 -11.97
C LEU A 52 11.76 3.70 -13.26
N ASP A 53 13.09 3.55 -13.12
CA ASP A 53 14.04 3.59 -14.22
C ASP A 53 13.85 2.36 -15.14
N PRO A 54 13.35 2.55 -16.39
CA PRO A 54 13.15 1.44 -17.32
C PRO A 54 14.49 0.84 -17.81
N THR A 55 15.61 1.52 -17.57
CA THR A 55 16.96 1.05 -17.91
C THR A 55 17.64 0.29 -16.76
N ASN A 56 16.96 0.14 -15.62
CA ASN A 56 17.48 -0.65 -14.51
C ASN A 56 17.76 -2.10 -14.97
N PRO A 57 18.97 -2.66 -14.75
CA PRO A 57 19.32 -3.97 -15.28
C PRO A 57 18.41 -5.11 -14.81
N ILE A 58 17.87 -5.03 -13.59
CA ILE A 58 16.93 -6.04 -13.07
C ILE A 58 15.58 -5.92 -13.80
N TRP A 59 15.13 -4.69 -14.06
CA TRP A 59 13.90 -4.46 -14.82
C TRP A 59 14.04 -4.90 -16.27
N GLN A 60 15.16 -4.58 -16.92
CA GLN A 60 15.45 -5.03 -18.29
C GLN A 60 15.49 -6.55 -18.40
N ALA A 61 16.17 -7.24 -17.48
CA ALA A 61 16.19 -8.70 -17.46
C ALA A 61 14.79 -9.30 -17.31
N TYR A 62 13.90 -8.65 -16.54
CA TYR A 62 12.51 -9.06 -16.42
C TYR A 62 11.74 -8.86 -17.74
N THR A 63 11.83 -7.69 -18.35
CA THR A 63 11.06 -7.36 -19.57
C THR A 63 11.56 -8.13 -20.79
N GLU A 64 12.86 -8.36 -20.93
CA GLU A 64 13.45 -9.19 -21.98
C GLU A 64 12.91 -10.62 -21.92
N GLY A 65 12.92 -11.26 -20.75
CA GLY A 65 12.38 -12.60 -20.61
C GLY A 65 10.85 -12.66 -20.78
N LEU A 66 10.15 -11.56 -20.46
CA LEU A 66 8.70 -11.46 -20.65
C LEU A 66 8.31 -11.47 -22.13
N VAL A 67 9.10 -10.83 -23.00
CA VAL A 67 8.88 -10.82 -24.46
C VAL A 67 8.87 -12.23 -25.05
N HIS A 68 9.69 -13.13 -24.50
CA HIS A 68 9.84 -14.50 -24.99
C HIS A 68 8.99 -15.52 -24.22
N ALA A 69 8.24 -15.10 -23.21
CA ALA A 69 7.46 -16.00 -22.37
C ALA A 69 6.17 -16.46 -23.06
N SER A 70 5.96 -17.79 -23.13
CA SER A 70 4.68 -18.37 -23.56
C SER A 70 3.55 -18.12 -22.56
N ASP A 71 3.89 -18.06 -21.27
CA ASP A 71 3.01 -17.64 -20.18
C ASP A 71 3.65 -16.45 -19.44
N PRO A 72 3.22 -15.21 -19.78
CA PRO A 72 3.68 -13.98 -19.13
C PRO A 72 3.49 -13.93 -17.61
N VAL A 73 2.39 -14.50 -17.10
CA VAL A 73 2.07 -14.48 -15.67
C VAL A 73 2.98 -15.44 -14.93
N ASP A 74 3.19 -16.64 -15.48
CA ASP A 74 4.14 -17.61 -14.93
C ASP A 74 5.58 -17.10 -14.93
N TRP A 75 6.02 -16.47 -16.03
CA TRP A 75 7.32 -15.81 -16.10
C TRP A 75 7.49 -14.78 -14.98
N THR A 76 6.52 -13.88 -14.83
CA THR A 76 6.56 -12.82 -13.82
C THR A 76 6.65 -13.40 -12.42
N TYR A 77 5.86 -14.43 -12.12
CA TYR A 77 5.87 -15.08 -10.81
C TYR A 77 7.20 -15.80 -10.53
N ARG A 78 7.76 -16.53 -11.50
CA ARG A 78 9.06 -17.18 -11.35
C ARG A 78 10.20 -16.17 -11.22
N PHE A 79 10.14 -15.05 -11.94
CA PHE A 79 11.12 -13.97 -11.80
C PHE A 79 11.08 -13.40 -10.38
N TYR A 80 9.88 -13.14 -9.84
CA TYR A 80 9.70 -12.72 -8.46
C TYR A 80 10.29 -13.72 -7.46
N LEU A 81 9.95 -15.01 -7.59
CA LEU A 81 10.47 -16.04 -6.68
C LEU A 81 11.99 -16.14 -6.72
N LYS A 82 12.60 -16.06 -7.92
CA LYS A 82 14.05 -16.03 -8.09
C LYS A 82 14.68 -14.83 -7.38
N ARG A 83 14.03 -13.66 -7.46
CA ARG A 83 14.51 -12.40 -6.87
C ARG A 83 14.21 -12.30 -5.37
N TYR A 84 13.30 -13.11 -4.85
CA TYR A 84 12.79 -13.04 -3.49
C TYR A 84 13.86 -12.97 -2.39
N PRO A 85 14.93 -13.78 -2.42
CA PRO A 85 15.99 -13.72 -1.41
C PRO A 85 16.73 -12.38 -1.36
N ASP A 86 16.81 -11.68 -2.50
CA ASP A 86 17.57 -10.44 -2.66
C ASP A 86 16.70 -9.19 -2.47
N ILE A 87 15.37 -9.34 -2.32
CA ILE A 87 14.47 -8.19 -2.14
C ILE A 87 14.75 -7.60 -0.76
N PRO A 88 15.05 -6.29 -0.65
CA PRO A 88 15.23 -5.64 0.63
C PRO A 88 14.02 -5.92 1.53
N LYS A 89 14.26 -6.61 2.64
CA LYS A 89 13.26 -6.78 3.67
C LYS A 89 13.07 -5.42 4.34
N PHE A 90 11.83 -5.13 4.70
CA PHE A 90 11.52 -3.92 5.45
C PHE A 90 12.38 -3.91 6.73
N THR A 91 13.17 -2.86 6.93
CA THR A 91 14.00 -2.69 8.13
C THR A 91 13.13 -2.19 9.28
N ASP A 92 13.42 -2.59 10.51
CA ASP A 92 12.65 -2.27 11.74
C ASP A 92 12.67 -0.77 12.13
N GLU A 93 13.03 0.14 11.23
CA GLU A 93 13.12 1.56 11.55
C GLU A 93 11.72 2.16 11.72
N GLY A 94 11.38 2.49 12.96
CA GLY A 94 10.24 3.37 13.31
C GLY A 94 8.86 2.73 13.19
N HIS A 95 8.67 1.50 13.67
CA HIS A 95 7.35 0.86 13.73
C HIS A 95 6.74 0.85 15.15
N TRP A 96 5.44 1.08 15.21
CA TRP A 96 4.57 0.87 16.36
C TRP A 96 3.54 -0.18 15.99
N GLY A 97 3.95 -1.44 16.05
CA GLY A 97 3.16 -2.58 15.60
C GLY A 97 2.77 -2.43 14.12
N CYS A 98 1.48 -2.25 13.84
CA CYS A 98 1.00 -2.13 12.46
C CYS A 98 1.18 -0.73 11.84
N PHE A 99 1.61 0.26 12.62
CA PHE A 99 1.74 1.65 12.16
C PHE A 99 3.19 2.10 12.07
N ALA A 100 3.43 2.99 11.12
CA ALA A 100 4.66 3.77 11.00
C ALA A 100 4.30 5.16 10.47
N PHE A 101 5.28 6.06 10.45
CA PHE A 101 5.10 7.37 9.85
C PHE A 101 6.35 7.85 9.14
N GLU A 102 6.16 8.81 8.23
CA GLU A 102 7.22 9.62 7.65
C GLU A 102 6.99 11.09 8.01
N TYR A 103 8.05 11.80 8.40
CA TYR A 103 7.98 13.24 8.68
C TYR A 103 8.46 14.06 7.50
N PHE A 104 7.58 14.90 6.96
CA PHE A 104 7.89 15.84 5.89
C PHE A 104 8.15 17.23 6.47
N ALA A 105 9.41 17.54 6.77
CA ALA A 105 9.83 18.78 7.44
C ALA A 105 9.37 20.05 6.72
N GLU A 106 9.49 20.11 5.39
CA GLU A 106 9.05 21.25 4.58
C GLU A 106 7.55 21.54 4.71
N GLN A 107 6.75 20.49 4.94
CA GLN A 107 5.30 20.58 5.09
C GLN A 107 4.87 20.59 6.56
N ARG A 108 5.81 20.37 7.48
CA ARG A 108 5.57 20.15 8.91
C ARG A 108 4.46 19.11 9.13
N ALA A 109 4.50 18.02 8.35
CA ALA A 109 3.42 17.05 8.23
C ALA A 109 3.89 15.63 8.54
N ILE A 110 3.06 14.89 9.27
CA ILE A 110 3.24 13.46 9.54
C ILE A 110 2.40 12.66 8.55
N HIS A 111 3.03 11.77 7.78
CA HIS A 111 2.34 10.88 6.87
C HIS A 111 2.21 9.49 7.48
N LEU A 112 0.98 9.01 7.65
CA LEU A 112 0.70 7.72 8.28
C LEU A 112 0.86 6.56 7.30
N HIS A 113 1.49 5.49 7.78
CA HIS A 113 1.61 4.21 7.11
C HIS A 113 0.97 3.09 7.93
N PHE A 114 0.39 2.12 7.24
CA PHE A 114 -0.16 0.90 7.84
C PHE A 114 0.36 -0.32 7.09
N SER A 115 0.78 -1.33 7.84
CA SER A 115 1.14 -2.65 7.32
C SER A 115 0.67 -3.73 8.29
N ASP A 116 0.21 -4.87 7.78
CA ASP A 116 -0.19 -6.00 8.62
C ASP A 116 1.04 -6.71 9.19
N GLN A 117 1.49 -6.26 10.37
CA GLN A 117 2.55 -6.89 11.16
C GLN A 117 1.97 -7.69 12.35
N ASP A 118 0.66 -7.94 12.35
CA ASP A 118 -0.03 -8.53 13.50
C ASP A 118 0.04 -10.06 13.47
N LEU A 119 0.81 -10.62 14.39
CA LEU A 119 1.00 -12.07 14.54
C LEU A 119 -0.19 -12.82 15.18
N SER A 120 -1.23 -12.12 15.66
CA SER A 120 -2.41 -12.78 16.24
C SER A 120 -3.21 -13.55 15.17
N PRO A 121 -4.15 -14.45 15.53
CA PRO A 121 -4.99 -15.09 14.52
C PRO A 121 -6.05 -14.15 13.92
N PHE A 122 -6.27 -12.98 14.51
CA PHE A 122 -7.30 -12.04 14.06
C PHE A 122 -6.80 -11.08 12.98
N SER A 123 -7.71 -10.55 12.16
CA SER A 123 -7.38 -9.41 11.29
C SER A 123 -6.88 -8.23 12.14
N PRO A 124 -5.83 -7.50 11.71
CA PRO A 124 -5.27 -6.37 12.44
C PRO A 124 -6.26 -5.23 12.65
N LEU A 125 -7.32 -5.17 11.83
CA LEU A 125 -8.42 -4.20 11.91
C LEU A 125 -9.72 -4.82 12.44
N SER A 126 -9.69 -6.03 12.98
CA SER A 126 -10.87 -6.62 13.63
C SER A 126 -11.22 -5.92 14.94
N ARG A 127 -12.43 -6.14 15.46
CA ARG A 127 -12.85 -5.62 16.78
C ARG A 127 -11.96 -6.15 17.92
N HIS A 128 -11.43 -7.37 17.78
CA HIS A 128 -10.53 -7.99 18.76
C HIS A 128 -9.19 -7.28 18.91
N ARG A 129 -8.78 -6.46 17.93
CA ARG A 129 -7.46 -5.82 17.90
C ARG A 129 -7.51 -4.30 18.09
N VAL A 130 -8.69 -3.73 18.34
CA VAL A 130 -8.87 -2.26 18.45
C VAL A 130 -8.03 -1.67 19.57
N ARG A 131 -7.99 -2.32 20.73
CA ARG A 131 -7.26 -1.81 21.89
C ARG A 131 -5.76 -1.74 21.60
N GLU A 132 -5.21 -2.77 20.96
CA GLU A 132 -3.81 -2.84 20.58
C GLU A 132 -3.48 -1.79 19.52
N ARG A 133 -4.32 -1.62 18.50
CA ARG A 133 -4.13 -0.58 17.48
C ARG A 133 -4.14 0.84 18.06
N LEU A 134 -5.05 1.12 19.00
CA LEU A 134 -5.09 2.43 19.68
C LEU A 134 -3.86 2.66 20.57
N ALA A 135 -3.37 1.63 21.27
CA ALA A 135 -2.17 1.73 22.08
C ALA A 135 -0.91 1.97 21.21
N GLU A 136 -0.82 1.32 20.06
CA GLU A 136 0.24 1.54 19.07
C GLU A 136 0.24 2.97 18.53
N LEU A 137 -0.92 3.48 18.12
CA LEU A 137 -1.07 4.85 17.65
C LEU A 137 -0.73 5.86 18.76
N GLN A 138 -1.20 5.64 19.99
CA GLN A 138 -0.85 6.50 21.12
C GLN A 138 0.68 6.52 21.36
N ALA A 139 1.35 5.37 21.32
CA ALA A 139 2.79 5.30 21.49
C ALA A 139 3.54 6.02 20.36
N MET A 140 3.08 5.87 19.12
CA MET A 140 3.62 6.56 17.95
C MET A 140 3.46 8.08 18.07
N PHE A 141 2.26 8.57 18.41
CA PHE A 141 2.01 10.00 18.55
C PHE A 141 2.76 10.63 19.73
N ARG A 142 2.99 9.88 20.81
CA ARG A 142 3.88 10.33 21.90
C ARG A 142 5.30 10.52 21.41
N PHE A 143 5.81 9.57 20.62
CA PHE A 143 7.14 9.70 20.01
C PHE A 143 7.20 10.90 19.06
N ILE A 144 6.20 11.08 18.21
CA ILE A 144 6.10 12.24 17.29
C ILE A 144 6.12 13.55 18.07
N GLN A 145 5.34 13.66 19.14
CA GLN A 145 5.29 14.89 19.96
C GLN A 145 6.65 15.28 20.54
N GLN A 146 7.47 14.29 20.90
CA GLN A 146 8.80 14.50 21.49
C GLN A 146 9.86 14.80 20.43
N ASN A 147 9.80 14.15 19.27
CA ASN A 147 10.87 14.17 18.27
C ASN A 147 10.60 15.11 17.08
N HIS A 148 9.33 15.46 16.84
CA HIS A 148 8.88 16.36 15.79
C HIS A 148 7.88 17.39 16.36
N PRO A 149 8.27 18.17 17.39
CA PRO A 149 7.38 19.14 18.05
C PRO A 149 6.89 20.25 17.11
N ASP A 150 7.58 20.45 15.98
CA ASP A 150 7.23 21.38 14.93
C ASP A 150 6.17 20.84 13.96
N ALA A 151 5.82 19.55 14.01
CA ALA A 151 4.74 19.00 13.20
C ALA A 151 3.40 19.67 13.53
N THR A 152 2.60 19.97 12.50
CA THR A 152 1.34 20.73 12.65
C THR A 152 0.12 19.95 12.18
N HIS A 153 0.30 19.02 11.24
CA HIS A 153 -0.80 18.27 10.63
C HIS A 153 -0.41 16.82 10.39
N VAL A 154 -1.42 15.96 10.33
CA VAL A 154 -1.30 14.56 9.98
C VAL A 154 -2.01 14.35 8.64
N ARG A 155 -1.39 13.56 7.78
CA ARG A 155 -1.91 13.14 6.49
C ARG A 155 -1.99 11.63 6.39
N GLY A 156 -3.00 11.16 5.69
CA GLY A 156 -3.17 9.76 5.34
C GLY A 156 -3.36 9.61 3.84
N CYS A 157 -2.88 8.50 3.28
CA CYS A 157 -3.15 8.11 1.90
C CYS A 157 -3.33 6.59 1.85
N SER A 158 -4.57 6.13 1.80
CA SER A 158 -4.89 4.70 1.79
C SER A 158 -6.29 4.43 1.29
N TRP A 159 -6.47 3.29 0.64
CA TRP A 159 -7.81 2.76 0.35
C TRP A 159 -8.51 2.25 1.63
N LEU A 160 -7.78 1.98 2.72
CA LEU A 160 -8.36 1.50 3.97
C LEU A 160 -9.30 2.51 4.63
N TYR A 161 -9.21 3.81 4.30
CA TYR A 161 -10.15 4.81 4.80
C TYR A 161 -11.60 4.59 4.29
N ASN A 162 -11.82 3.71 3.32
CA ASN A 162 -13.16 3.26 2.94
C ASN A 162 -13.79 2.35 4.00
N TRP A 163 -13.03 1.87 4.99
CA TRP A 163 -13.53 0.95 6.02
C TRP A 163 -13.67 1.63 7.37
N GLU A 164 -14.84 1.50 7.99
CA GLU A 164 -15.08 1.97 9.36
C GLU A 164 -14.12 1.33 10.37
N SER A 165 -13.66 0.11 10.08
CA SER A 165 -12.70 -0.57 10.95
C SER A 165 -11.34 0.09 11.03
N TYR A 166 -10.95 0.82 9.97
CA TYR A 166 -9.74 1.61 9.95
C TYR A 166 -10.00 3.03 10.46
N LYS A 167 -11.08 3.68 9.97
CA LYS A 167 -11.41 5.07 10.34
C LYS A 167 -11.60 5.28 11.84
N ARG A 168 -12.21 4.32 12.55
CA ARG A 168 -12.45 4.40 14.00
C ARG A 168 -11.18 4.52 14.85
N LEU A 169 -10.01 4.26 14.26
CA LEU A 169 -8.72 4.34 14.94
C LEU A 169 -8.19 5.78 14.99
N PHE A 170 -8.81 6.72 14.26
CA PHE A 170 -8.34 8.10 14.11
C PHE A 170 -9.41 9.10 14.55
N PRO A 171 -9.05 10.39 14.74
CA PRO A 171 -10.01 11.42 15.09
C PRO A 171 -11.14 11.49 14.05
N PRO A 172 -12.41 11.65 14.45
CA PRO A 172 -13.54 11.67 13.51
C PRO A 172 -13.38 12.70 12.38
N ALA A 173 -12.84 13.89 12.70
CA ALA A 173 -12.57 14.93 11.70
C ALA A 173 -11.53 14.51 10.65
N PHE A 174 -10.53 13.71 11.03
CA PHE A 174 -9.56 13.17 10.08
C PHE A 174 -10.22 12.18 9.12
N GLY A 175 -11.07 11.28 9.62
CA GLY A 175 -11.86 10.38 8.77
C GLY A 175 -12.85 11.13 7.86
N ALA A 176 -13.48 12.19 8.36
CA ALA A 176 -14.43 13.02 7.61
C ALA A 176 -13.75 13.87 6.51
N SER A 177 -12.44 14.14 6.64
CA SER A 177 -11.65 14.87 5.62
C SER A 177 -11.33 14.04 4.38
N ALA A 178 -11.72 12.76 4.34
CA ALA A 178 -11.33 11.83 3.29
C ALA A 178 -11.85 12.27 1.91
N LEU A 179 -10.93 12.52 0.98
CA LEU A 179 -11.22 12.83 -0.42
C LEU A 179 -10.57 11.80 -1.33
N ALA A 180 -11.25 11.44 -2.42
CA ALA A 180 -10.67 10.54 -3.42
C ALA A 180 -9.43 11.18 -4.06
N GLN A 181 -8.35 10.41 -4.14
CA GLN A 181 -7.16 10.84 -4.88
C GLN A 181 -7.50 10.90 -6.37
N GLN A 182 -7.33 12.07 -7.00
CA GLN A 182 -7.68 12.28 -8.41
C GLN A 182 -6.80 11.45 -9.35
N HIS A 183 -5.52 11.30 -9.02
CA HIS A 183 -4.54 10.56 -9.81
C HIS A 183 -3.83 9.54 -8.92
N PRO A 184 -4.47 8.39 -8.60
CA PRO A 184 -3.83 7.37 -7.79
C PRO A 184 -2.67 6.74 -8.55
N VAL A 185 -1.58 6.49 -7.83
CA VAL A 185 -0.40 5.85 -8.38
C VAL A 185 -0.56 4.34 -8.32
N PHE A 186 -0.44 3.67 -9.47
CA PHE A 186 -0.52 2.21 -9.54
C PHE A 186 0.82 1.52 -9.30
N PHE A 187 1.94 2.25 -9.37
CA PHE A 187 3.27 1.69 -9.13
C PHE A 187 3.58 1.45 -7.64
N GLY A 188 2.76 1.99 -6.74
CA GLY A 188 2.85 1.74 -5.31
C GLY A 188 2.13 0.44 -4.91
N ARG A 189 2.66 -0.27 -3.91
CA ARG A 189 2.05 -1.53 -3.40
C ARG A 189 0.68 -1.31 -2.73
N ALA A 190 0.40 -0.09 -2.25
CA ALA A 190 -0.74 0.21 -1.41
C ALA A 190 -2.09 -0.15 -2.07
N ILE A 191 -2.36 0.35 -3.28
CA ILE A 191 -3.64 0.13 -3.96
C ILE A 191 -3.90 -1.35 -4.26
N TRP A 192 -2.84 -2.12 -4.53
CA TRP A 192 -2.93 -3.56 -4.80
C TRP A 192 -3.21 -4.39 -3.54
N GLY A 193 -2.93 -3.85 -2.34
CA GLY A 193 -3.25 -4.52 -1.08
C GLY A 193 -4.73 -4.89 -0.93
N GLN A 194 -5.63 -4.26 -1.70
CA GLN A 194 -7.07 -4.55 -1.73
C GLN A 194 -7.40 -5.98 -2.16
N PHE A 195 -6.51 -6.63 -2.89
CA PHE A 195 -6.69 -8.01 -3.38
C PHE A 195 -6.17 -9.05 -2.40
N LEU A 196 -5.56 -8.62 -1.29
CA LEU A 196 -4.91 -9.50 -0.34
C LEU A 196 -5.72 -9.59 0.96
N ARG A 197 -5.74 -10.80 1.51
CA ARG A 197 -6.16 -11.11 2.87
C ARG A 197 -4.92 -11.35 3.74
N LYS A 198 -5.17 -11.57 5.03
CA LYS A 198 -4.14 -11.96 5.99
C LYS A 198 -3.29 -13.12 5.47
N GLY A 199 -1.97 -13.02 5.63
CA GLY A 199 -1.02 -14.00 5.13
C GLY A 199 -0.85 -13.96 3.60
N TYR A 200 -1.10 -12.82 2.97
CA TYR A 200 -0.91 -12.59 1.53
C TYR A 200 -1.77 -13.49 0.63
N LYS A 201 -2.87 -14.04 1.16
CA LYS A 201 -3.82 -14.85 0.37
C LYS A 201 -4.62 -13.95 -0.56
N ILE A 202 -4.87 -14.40 -1.79
CA ILE A 202 -5.71 -13.65 -2.73
C ILE A 202 -7.18 -13.66 -2.26
N GLN A 203 -7.90 -12.56 -2.45
CA GLN A 203 -9.35 -12.52 -2.33
C GLN A 203 -9.98 -12.79 -3.70
N GLU A 204 -10.40 -14.04 -3.94
CA GLU A 204 -10.85 -14.53 -5.25
C GLU A 204 -12.00 -13.69 -5.84
N GLU A 205 -13.07 -13.44 -5.08
CA GLU A 205 -14.22 -12.66 -5.55
C GLU A 205 -13.82 -11.24 -6.01
N THR A 206 -12.94 -10.59 -5.25
CA THR A 206 -12.45 -9.24 -5.53
C THR A 206 -11.56 -9.22 -6.76
N MET A 207 -10.71 -10.24 -6.91
CA MET A 207 -9.92 -10.45 -8.12
C MET A 207 -10.81 -10.67 -9.35
N SER A 208 -11.81 -11.55 -9.27
CA SER A 208 -12.72 -11.84 -10.39
C SER A 208 -13.47 -10.59 -10.84
N LEU A 209 -14.01 -9.82 -9.89
CA LEU A 209 -14.70 -8.57 -10.20
C LEU A 209 -13.77 -7.53 -10.84
N PHE A 210 -12.53 -7.42 -10.35
CA PHE A 210 -11.53 -6.53 -10.93
C PHE A 210 -11.18 -6.93 -12.36
N LEU A 211 -10.87 -8.20 -12.61
CA LEU A 211 -10.55 -8.69 -13.95
C LEU A 211 -11.72 -8.50 -14.92
N GLN A 212 -12.96 -8.70 -14.45
CA GLN A 212 -14.15 -8.39 -15.22
C GLN A 212 -14.20 -6.89 -15.60
N ARG A 213 -14.00 -5.99 -14.64
CA ARG A 213 -13.97 -4.54 -14.89
C ARG A 213 -12.84 -4.16 -15.86
N VAL A 214 -11.65 -4.74 -15.70
CA VAL A 214 -10.51 -4.53 -16.62
C VAL A 214 -10.88 -4.97 -18.03
N SER A 215 -11.55 -6.12 -18.21
CA SER A 215 -11.97 -6.58 -19.54
C SER A 215 -12.95 -5.63 -20.24
N LEU A 216 -13.76 -4.90 -19.45
CA LEU A 216 -14.75 -3.94 -19.92
C LEU A 216 -14.24 -2.51 -20.05
N LEU A 217 -13.04 -2.21 -19.53
CA LEU A 217 -12.45 -0.88 -19.52
C LEU A 217 -12.26 -0.34 -20.95
N LYS A 218 -12.72 0.88 -21.23
CA LYS A 218 -12.68 1.48 -22.58
C LYS A 218 -11.71 2.65 -22.72
N GLN A 219 -11.36 3.30 -21.61
CA GLN A 219 -10.51 4.48 -21.58
C GLN A 219 -9.49 4.34 -20.44
N VAL A 220 -8.30 4.93 -20.60
CA VAL A 220 -7.22 4.82 -19.61
C VAL A 220 -7.55 5.63 -18.36
N GLU A 221 -8.27 6.74 -18.54
CA GLU A 221 -8.69 7.68 -17.51
C GLU A 221 -9.62 7.01 -16.49
N ASP A 222 -10.40 6.02 -16.94
CA ASP A 222 -11.36 5.26 -16.12
C ASP A 222 -10.69 4.10 -15.36
N ALA A 223 -9.39 3.87 -15.53
CA ALA A 223 -8.69 2.68 -15.00
C ALA A 223 -8.81 2.54 -13.48
N THR A 224 -8.87 3.66 -12.77
CA THR A 224 -9.04 3.71 -11.31
C THR A 224 -10.36 3.07 -10.86
N GLY A 225 -11.41 3.16 -11.68
CA GLY A 225 -12.72 2.55 -11.44
C GLY A 225 -12.72 1.02 -11.50
N CYS A 226 -11.64 0.40 -11.99
CA CYS A 226 -11.51 -1.06 -11.92
C CYS A 226 -11.33 -1.53 -10.47
N PHE A 227 -10.66 -0.74 -9.64
CA PHE A 227 -10.32 -1.13 -8.26
C PHE A 227 -11.57 -1.18 -7.36
N PRO A 228 -11.58 -2.05 -6.34
CA PRO A 228 -12.72 -2.19 -5.44
C PRO A 228 -13.03 -0.90 -4.66
N TYR A 229 -11.98 -0.23 -4.20
CA TYR A 229 -12.05 1.00 -3.42
C TYR A 229 -11.10 2.06 -4.00
N PRO A 230 -11.53 3.34 -3.99
CA PRO A 230 -10.63 4.44 -4.30
C PRO A 230 -9.58 4.61 -3.21
N VAL A 231 -8.39 5.09 -3.58
CA VAL A 231 -7.43 5.60 -2.60
C VAL A 231 -7.95 6.94 -2.08
N LEU A 232 -8.07 7.07 -0.76
CA LEU A 232 -8.51 8.30 -0.11
C LEU A 232 -7.33 9.00 0.55
N VAL A 233 -7.32 10.32 0.45
CA VAL A 233 -6.40 11.22 1.15
C VAL A 233 -7.14 11.88 2.29
N THR A 234 -6.55 11.86 3.48
CA THR A 234 -7.08 12.50 4.69
C THR A 234 -6.08 13.51 5.22
N SER A 235 -6.56 14.55 5.89
CA SER A 235 -5.73 15.58 6.51
C SER A 235 -6.44 16.19 7.72
N ALA A 236 -5.73 16.35 8.83
CA ALA A 236 -6.26 17.07 9.99
C ALA A 236 -5.12 17.66 10.86
N PRO A 237 -5.40 18.69 11.69
CA PRO A 237 -4.44 19.19 12.66
C PRO A 237 -3.94 18.10 13.59
N ILE A 238 -2.64 18.11 13.89
CA ILE A 238 -2.02 17.10 14.77
C ILE A 238 -2.59 17.12 16.18
N GLN A 239 -3.07 18.29 16.63
CA GLN A 239 -3.66 18.48 17.94
C GLN A 239 -4.85 17.55 18.19
N LEU A 240 -5.66 17.25 17.16
CA LEU A 240 -6.80 16.34 17.29
C LEU A 240 -6.36 14.90 17.62
N PHE A 241 -5.15 14.51 17.20
CA PHE A 241 -4.57 13.21 17.54
C PHE A 241 -4.05 13.22 18.97
N TYR A 242 -3.39 14.30 19.39
CA TYR A 242 -2.96 14.43 20.79
C TYR A 242 -4.14 14.43 21.77
N GLU A 243 -5.25 15.08 21.41
CA GLU A 243 -6.49 15.03 22.19
C GLU A 243 -7.08 13.62 22.24
N MET A 244 -7.25 12.96 21.09
CA MET A 244 -7.81 11.61 21.03
C MET A 244 -7.00 10.57 21.81
N TYR A 245 -5.68 10.74 21.88
CA TYR A 245 -4.78 9.78 22.54
C TYR A 245 -4.32 10.24 23.94
N ASP A 246 -4.98 11.23 24.54
CA ASP A 246 -4.70 11.74 25.88
C ASP A 246 -3.23 12.19 26.06
N LEU A 247 -2.67 12.87 25.06
CA LEU A 247 -1.28 13.38 25.02
C LEU A 247 -1.19 14.90 25.20
N VAL A 248 -2.29 15.58 25.52
CA VAL A 248 -2.26 17.00 25.86
C VAL A 248 -1.58 17.16 27.22
N GLU A 249 -0.59 18.04 27.32
CA GLU A 249 -0.04 18.41 28.63
C GLU A 249 -1.18 18.91 29.51
N LYS A 250 -1.41 18.25 30.65
CA LYS A 250 -2.29 18.82 31.67
C LYS A 250 -1.65 20.14 32.11
N PRO A 251 -2.40 21.24 32.18
CA PRO A 251 -1.88 22.43 32.86
C PRO A 251 -1.41 21.99 34.25
N ALA A 252 -0.19 22.38 34.61
CA ALA A 252 0.32 22.15 35.95
C ALA A 252 -0.69 22.72 36.98
N PRO A 253 -1.00 21.97 38.06
CA PRO A 253 -1.93 22.44 39.08
C PRO A 253 -1.48 23.73 39.74
#